data_AF-A0A3Q3GMT2-F1
#
_entry.id   AF-A0A3Q3GMT2-F1
#
_cell.length_a   1.000
_cell.length_b   1.000
_cell.length_c   1.000
_cell.angle_alpha   90.00
_cell.angle_beta   90.00
_cell.angle_gamma   90.00
#
_symmetry.space_group_name_H-M   'P 1'
#
loop_
_entity.id
_entity.type
_entity.pdbx_description
1 polymer ?
#
loop_
_entity_poly.entity_id
_entity_poly.type
_entity_poly.pdbx_seq_one_letter_code
_entity_poly.pdbx_strand_id
1 'polypeptide(L)'
;GSSLSPPVLTVFPPSSAELQSNKASLVCLSSQSVPFADVSWSAAGSPVNQTFQISSYLSIQTSDWNMDKVYTCRVSLGSQTSEKTINKSHCSTEDQ
;
A
#
# COMPACT_ATOMS: atom_id res chain seq x y z
N GLY A 1 34.36 -3.17 6.38
CA GLY A 1 33.46 -2.17 6.96
C GLY A 1 32.45 -1.79 5.89
N SER A 2 31.17 -2.05 6.12
CA SER A 2 30.13 -1.84 5.12
C SER A 2 29.81 -0.34 5.04
N SER A 3 30.31 0.33 4.01
CA SER A 3 30.01 1.73 3.70
C SER A 3 28.65 1.81 3.03
N LEU A 4 27.56 1.77 3.81
CA LEU A 4 26.23 2.05 3.29
C LEU A 4 25.98 3.56 3.37
N SER A 5 25.58 4.16 2.24
CA SER A 5 25.22 5.58 2.17
C SER A 5 23.91 5.82 2.94
N PRO A 6 23.74 6.97 3.62
CA PRO A 6 22.50 7.29 4.31
C PRO A 6 21.27 7.23 3.37
N PRO A 7 20.12 6.71 3.84
CA PRO A 7 18.87 6.72 3.09
C PRO A 7 18.47 8.15 2.74
N VAL A 8 18.19 8.39 1.45
CA VAL A 8 17.63 9.66 1.00
C VAL A 8 16.11 9.55 1.14
N LEU A 9 15.54 10.45 1.95
CA LEU A 9 14.12 10.47 2.30
C LEU A 9 13.47 11.76 1.80
N THR A 10 12.22 11.66 1.36
CA THR A 10 11.35 12.81 1.09
C THR A 10 10.03 12.60 1.79
N VAL A 11 9.58 13.58 2.57
CA VAL A 11 8.29 13.55 3.27
C VAL A 11 7.35 14.55 2.62
N PHE A 12 6.16 14.09 2.23
CA PHE A 12 5.14 14.94 1.63
C PHE A 12 4.04 15.26 2.64
N PRO A 13 3.61 16.53 2.73
CA PRO A 13 2.49 16.91 3.56
C PRO A 13 1.16 16.43 2.95
N PRO A 14 0.07 16.43 3.73
CA PRO A 14 -1.27 16.21 3.19
C PRO A 14 -1.61 17.29 2.18
N SER A 15 -2.44 16.96 1.19
CA SER A 15 -2.87 17.96 0.21
C SER A 15 -3.88 18.93 0.83
N SER A 16 -3.95 20.17 0.32
CA SER A 16 -4.95 21.13 0.79
C SER A 16 -6.40 20.64 0.59
N ALA A 17 -6.64 19.84 -0.45
CA ALA A 17 -7.96 19.22 -0.69
C ALA A 17 -8.29 18.16 0.36
N GLU A 18 -7.31 17.36 0.77
CA GLU A 18 -7.46 16.36 1.83
C GLU A 18 -7.71 17.01 3.19
N LEU A 19 -7.05 18.14 3.48
CA LEU A 19 -7.24 18.90 4.71
C LEU A 19 -8.64 19.52 4.88
N GLN A 20 -9.45 19.57 3.81
CA GLN A 20 -10.87 19.93 3.91
C GLN A 20 -11.74 18.78 4.44
N SER A 21 -11.18 17.58 4.57
CA SER A 21 -11.82 16.39 5.13
C SER A 21 -11.48 16.22 6.62
N ASN A 22 -11.98 15.15 7.24
CA ASN A 22 -11.69 14.79 8.63
C ASN A 22 -10.45 13.89 8.80
N LYS A 23 -9.68 13.68 7.73
CA LYS A 23 -8.49 12.81 7.69
C LYS A 23 -7.37 13.50 6.95
N ALA A 24 -6.13 13.17 7.31
CA ALA A 24 -4.92 13.68 6.68
C ALA A 24 -3.85 12.59 6.62
N SER A 25 -3.13 12.51 5.51
CA SER A 25 -2.12 11.49 5.25
C SER A 25 -0.75 12.13 5.06
N LEU A 26 0.27 11.51 5.65
CA LEU A 26 1.68 11.84 5.44
C LEU A 26 2.32 10.74 4.60
N VAL A 27 3.14 11.12 3.61
CA VAL A 27 3.84 10.15 2.77
C VAL A 27 5.34 10.26 3.02
N CYS A 28 6.00 9.15 3.34
CA CYS A 28 7.44 9.05 3.44
C CYS A 28 7.96 8.19 2.28
N LEU A 29 8.70 8.80 1.36
CA LEU A 29 9.34 8.10 0.25
C LEU A 29 10.84 7.96 0.53
N SER A 30 11.32 6.72 0.51
CA SER A 30 12.74 6.42 0.41
C SER A 30 13.12 6.25 -1.06
N SER A 31 14.16 6.93 -1.50
CA SER A 31 14.67 6.76 -2.87
C SER A 31 15.58 5.52 -3.01
N GLN A 32 15.80 4.76 -1.93
CA GLN A 32 16.62 3.56 -1.92
C GLN A 32 15.75 2.31 -1.91
N SER A 33 15.87 1.51 -2.97
CA SER A 33 15.15 0.24 -3.14
C SER A 33 15.95 -0.93 -2.57
N VAL A 34 16.25 -0.90 -1.27
CA VAL A 34 16.95 -2.01 -0.59
C VAL A 34 15.97 -2.84 0.24
N PRO A 35 16.07 -4.18 0.22
CA PRO A 35 15.11 -5.07 0.89
C PRO A 35 15.15 -5.03 2.43
N PHE A 36 16.07 -4.25 3.02
CA PHE A 36 16.28 -4.17 4.47
C PHE A 36 15.92 -2.79 5.07
N ALA A 37 15.32 -1.88 4.31
CA ALA A 37 14.91 -0.58 4.84
C ALA A 37 13.55 -0.67 5.55
N ASP A 38 13.49 -0.21 6.80
CA ASP A 38 12.25 -0.08 7.59
C ASP A 38 11.82 1.39 7.66
N VAL A 39 10.50 1.63 7.61
CA VAL A 39 9.92 2.98 7.73
C VAL A 39 8.99 2.99 8.94
N SER A 40 9.31 3.83 9.93
CA SER A 40 8.53 4.02 11.14
C SER A 40 8.13 5.48 11.35
N TRP A 41 6.99 5.71 11.98
CA TRP A 41 6.46 7.03 12.28
C TRP A 41 6.39 7.27 13.79
N SER A 42 6.71 8.50 14.22
CA SER A 42 6.52 8.96 15.60
C SER A 42 5.81 10.31 15.61
N ALA A 43 4.91 10.50 16.57
CA ALA A 43 4.21 11.74 16.82
C ALA A 43 4.64 12.27 18.19
N ALA A 44 5.20 13.48 18.23
CA ALA A 44 5.73 14.10 19.46
C ALA A 44 6.67 13.18 20.27
N GLY A 45 7.53 12.42 19.58
CA GLY A 45 8.49 11.50 20.20
C GLY A 45 7.91 10.16 20.66
N SER A 46 6.61 9.93 20.48
CA SER A 46 5.96 8.64 20.76
C SER A 46 5.75 7.85 19.46
N PRO A 47 6.14 6.56 19.39
CA PRO A 47 5.85 5.72 18.23
C PRO A 47 4.34 5.68 17.96
N VAL A 48 3.96 5.93 16.71
CA VAL A 48 2.56 5.75 16.30
C VAL A 48 2.39 4.27 15.98
N ASN A 49 1.53 3.58 16.74
CA ASN A 49 1.07 2.24 16.36
C ASN A 49 0.26 2.36 15.08
N GLN A 50 0.94 2.21 13.95
CA GLN A 50 0.30 2.19 12.65
C GLN A 50 -0.56 0.94 12.57
N THR A 51 -1.84 1.10 12.23
CA THR A 51 -2.56 0.01 11.59
C THR A 51 -1.95 -0.13 10.21
N PHE A 52 -0.90 -0.95 10.08
CA PHE A 52 -0.20 -1.16 8.82
C PHE A 52 -1.19 -1.66 7.77
N GLN A 53 -1.45 -0.85 6.75
CA GLN A 53 -2.23 -1.24 5.59
C GLN A 53 -1.25 -1.64 4.48
N ILE A 54 -1.30 -2.89 4.07
CA ILE A 54 -0.49 -3.41 2.97
C ILE A 54 -1.38 -3.45 1.73
N SER A 55 -1.06 -2.66 0.72
CA SER A 55 -1.75 -2.64 -0.58
C SER A 55 -0.83 -3.10 -1.70
N SER A 56 -1.36 -3.88 -2.65
CA SER A 56 -0.66 -4.28 -3.87
C SER A 56 -1.49 -3.88 -5.09
N TYR A 57 -0.81 -3.41 -6.15
CA TYR A 57 -1.43 -3.01 -7.40
C TYR A 57 -0.93 -3.91 -8.52
N LEU A 58 -1.86 -4.55 -9.24
CA LEU A 58 -1.56 -5.36 -10.42
C LEU A 58 -2.08 -4.66 -11.67
N SER A 59 -1.19 -4.30 -12.59
CA SER A 59 -1.56 -3.81 -13.91
C SER A 59 -1.77 -5.00 -14.85
N ILE A 60 -2.96 -5.09 -15.46
CA ILE A 60 -3.36 -6.16 -16.37
C ILE A 60 -3.77 -5.58 -17.72
N GLN A 61 -3.79 -6.41 -18.76
CA GLN A 61 -4.36 -5.98 -20.04
C GLN A 61 -5.89 -5.92 -19.95
N THR A 62 -6.49 -4.92 -20.60
CA THR A 62 -7.95 -4.77 -20.66
C THR A 62 -8.62 -5.95 -21.39
N SER A 63 -7.95 -6.54 -22.38
CA SER A 63 -8.40 -7.77 -23.06
C SER A 63 -8.56 -8.93 -22.09
N ASP A 64 -7.55 -9.14 -21.24
CA ASP A 64 -7.55 -10.18 -20.21
C ASP A 64 -8.69 -10.01 -19.20
N TRP A 65 -8.92 -8.77 -18.74
CA TRP A 65 -10.06 -8.44 -17.90
C TRP A 65 -11.41 -8.71 -18.61
N ASN A 66 -11.51 -8.31 -19.88
CA ASN A 66 -12.73 -8.50 -20.67
C ASN A 66 -13.03 -9.95 -21.02
N MET A 67 -12.04 -10.85 -20.94
CA MET A 67 -12.20 -12.30 -21.05
C MET A 67 -12.69 -12.94 -19.74
N ASP A 68 -13.04 -12.15 -18.74
CA ASP A 68 -13.50 -12.60 -17.43
C ASP A 68 -12.49 -13.49 -16.68
N LYS A 69 -11.19 -13.23 -16.90
CA LYS A 69 -10.13 -13.93 -16.16
C LYS A 69 -10.24 -13.63 -14.67
N VAL A 70 -10.02 -14.68 -13.86
CA VAL A 70 -10.06 -14.59 -12.40
C VAL A 70 -8.68 -14.18 -11.87
N TYR A 71 -8.66 -13.15 -11.03
CA TYR A 71 -7.49 -12.65 -10.33
C TYR A 71 -7.65 -12.90 -8.84
N THR A 72 -6.60 -13.41 -8.20
CA THR A 72 -6.60 -13.69 -6.76
C THR A 72 -5.61 -12.78 -6.05
N CYS A 73 -6.10 -11.96 -5.13
CA CYS A 73 -5.27 -11.26 -4.16
C CYS A 73 -5.10 -12.15 -2.94
N ARG A 74 -3.87 -12.54 -2.63
CA ARG A 74 -3.55 -13.36 -1.45
C ARG A 74 -2.55 -12.61 -0.56
N VAL A 75 -2.89 -12.51 0.72
CA VAL A 75 -2.05 -11.92 1.77
C VAL A 75 -1.63 -13.02 2.73
N SER A 76 -0.34 -13.07 3.05
CA SER A 76 0.23 -14.05 3.97
C SER A 76 0.88 -13.34 5.16
N LEU A 77 0.53 -13.77 6.38
CA LEU A 77 1.05 -13.29 7.65
C LEU A 77 1.55 -14.48 8.49
N GLY A 78 2.84 -14.79 8.39
CA GLY A 78 3.43 -15.98 9.02
C GLY A 78 2.84 -17.27 8.45
N SER A 79 2.20 -18.09 9.30
CA SER A 79 1.48 -19.30 8.89
C SER A 79 0.04 -19.06 8.42
N GLN A 80 -0.48 -17.84 8.57
CA GLN A 80 -1.86 -17.50 8.20
C GLN A 80 -1.90 -16.89 6.80
N THR A 81 -2.93 -17.23 6.04
CA THR A 81 -3.16 -16.67 4.70
C THR A 81 -4.62 -16.36 4.47
N SER A 82 -4.90 -15.22 3.84
CA SER A 82 -6.23 -14.86 3.38
C SER A 82 -6.18 -14.53 1.90
N GLU A 83 -7.23 -14.90 1.16
CA GLU A 83 -7.32 -14.63 -0.26
C GLU A 83 -8.72 -14.18 -0.68
N LYS A 84 -8.76 -13.33 -1.70
CA LYS A 84 -9.98 -12.86 -2.36
C LYS A 84 -9.80 -12.92 -3.86
N THR A 85 -10.84 -13.34 -4.55
CA THR A 85 -10.88 -13.44 -6.00
C THR A 85 -11.75 -12.32 -6.59
N ILE A 86 -11.36 -11.85 -7.77
CA ILE A 86 -12.09 -10.85 -8.55
C ILE A 86 -11.99 -11.16 -10.03
N ASN A 87 -13.08 -10.97 -10.74
CA ASN A 87 -13.18 -10.99 -12.20
C ASN A 87 -14.23 -9.94 -12.63
N LYS A 88 -14.46 -9.82 -13.92
CA LYS A 88 -15.38 -8.80 -14.45
C LYS A 88 -16.83 -9.09 -14.06
N SER A 89 -17.25 -10.35 -14.03
CA SER A 89 -18.59 -10.75 -13.61
C SER A 89 -18.87 -10.43 -12.14
N HIS A 90 -17.87 -10.50 -11.25
CA HIS A 90 -17.99 -10.08 -9.84
C HIS A 90 -18.12 -8.56 -9.64
N CYS A 91 -17.85 -7.75 -10.68
CA CYS A 91 -18.09 -6.30 -10.64
C CYS A 91 -19.48 -5.90 -11.14
N SER A 92 -20.32 -6.85 -11.59
CA SER A 92 -21.65 -6.56 -12.12
C SER A 92 -22.72 -6.84 -11.06
N THR A 93 -23.11 -5.78 -10.33
CA THR A 93 -24.19 -5.67 -9.31
C THR A 93 -23.94 -6.42 -7.98
N GLU A 94 -24.11 -5.86 -6.78
CA GLU A 94 -25.02 -4.83 -6.25
C GLU A 94 -24.32 -3.95 -5.20
N ASP A 95 -24.82 -2.71 -5.05
CA ASP A 95 -24.72 -1.94 -3.81
C ASP A 95 -25.09 -2.83 -2.60
N GLN A 96 -24.17 -2.96 -1.63
CA GLN A 96 -24.50 -3.35 -0.25
C GLN A 96 -23.65 -2.59 0.75
#